data_AF-A0A2K6M3P1-F1
#
_entry.id   AF-A0A2K6M3P1-F1
#
_cell.length_a   1.000
_cell.length_b   1.000
_cell.length_c   1.000
_cell.angle_alpha   90.00
_cell.angle_beta   90.00
_cell.angle_gamma   90.00
#
_symmetry.space_group_name_H-M   'P 1'
#
loop_
_entity.id
_entity.type
_entity.pdbx_description
1 polymer ?
#
loop_
_entity_poly.entity_id
_entity_poly.type
_entity_poly.pdbx_seq_one_letter_code
_entity_poly.pdbx_strand_id
1 'polypeptide(L)'
;MASELEPEVQAIDRSLLECSAEEIAGKWLQATDLTREVYQHLAHYVPKIYCRGPNPFPQKEDMLAQHVLLGPMEWYLCGEDPAFGFPKLEQANKPSHLCGRVFKVGEPTYSCRDCAVDPTCVLCMECFLGSIHRDHRYRMTTSGGGGFCDCGDTEAWKEGPYCQKHELNTSEIEEEEDPLVHLSEDVIARTYNIFAIMFRYAVEILTWEKESELPADLEMVEKSDTYYCMLFNDEVHTYEQVIYTLQKAVNCTQKEAIGFATTVDRDGRRSVRYGDFQYCEQAKSVIVRNTSRQTKPLKVQVMHSSIVAHQNFGLKLLSWLGSIIGYSDGLRRILCQVGLQEGPDGENSSLVDRLMLSDSKLWKGSVYHQLFMNFMEDDHERAVSVTALSVQFFTAPTLVILDLGWAHGSPL
;
A
#
# COMPACT_ATOMS: atom_id res chain seq x y z
N MET A 1 23.15 -13.75 35.74
CA MET A 1 22.65 -15.03 35.20
C MET A 1 21.29 -14.75 34.59
N ALA A 2 21.30 -14.31 33.33
CA ALA A 2 20.09 -14.15 32.55
C ALA A 2 19.79 -15.52 31.94
N SER A 3 18.60 -16.06 32.24
CA SER A 3 18.09 -17.24 31.57
C SER A 3 17.96 -16.91 30.08
N GLU A 4 18.65 -17.70 29.26
CA GLU A 4 18.38 -17.86 27.84
C GLU A 4 16.96 -18.45 27.73
N LEU A 5 15.95 -17.58 27.72
CA LEU A 5 14.65 -17.91 27.17
C LEU A 5 14.81 -17.80 25.65
N GLU A 6 15.02 -18.93 24.99
CA GLU A 6 14.69 -19.04 23.57
C GLU A 6 13.28 -18.44 23.38
N PRO A 7 13.05 -17.57 22.39
CA PRO A 7 11.71 -17.06 22.16
C PRO A 7 10.83 -18.27 21.81
N GLU A 8 9.93 -18.64 22.72
CA GLU A 8 8.89 -19.63 22.44
C GLU A 8 8.24 -19.22 21.12
N VAL A 9 8.51 -19.98 20.06
CA VAL A 9 7.84 -19.84 18.78
C VAL A 9 6.39 -20.16 19.07
N GLN A 10 5.58 -19.12 19.33
CA GLN A 10 4.16 -19.26 19.64
C GLN A 10 3.55 -20.18 18.59
N ALA A 11 3.07 -21.34 19.04
CA ALA A 11 2.51 -22.37 18.18
C ALA A 11 1.43 -21.75 17.29
N ILE A 12 1.34 -22.19 16.03
CA ILE A 12 0.23 -21.78 15.16
C ILE A 12 -1.06 -22.25 15.83
N ASP A 13 -2.01 -21.33 16.03
CA ASP A 13 -3.36 -21.72 16.45
C ASP A 13 -3.93 -22.60 15.34
N ARG A 14 -4.11 -23.89 15.64
CA ARG A 14 -4.51 -24.89 14.64
C ARG A 14 -5.85 -24.52 13.98
N SER A 15 -6.71 -23.78 14.69
CA SER A 15 -7.98 -23.29 14.15
C SER A 15 -7.81 -22.33 12.96
N LEU A 16 -6.66 -21.64 12.85
CA LEU A 16 -6.36 -20.77 11.70
C LEU A 16 -5.97 -21.57 10.45
N LEU A 17 -5.41 -22.77 10.63
CA LEU A 17 -4.99 -23.65 9.53
C LEU A 17 -6.15 -24.53 9.03
N GLU A 18 -7.21 -24.66 9.82
CA GLU A 18 -8.44 -25.38 9.45
C GLU A 18 -9.41 -24.49 8.65
N CYS A 19 -9.04 -23.23 8.43
CA CYS A 19 -9.83 -22.24 7.72
C CYS A 19 -9.89 -22.56 6.22
N SER A 20 -11.06 -22.90 5.67
CA SER A 20 -11.23 -23.08 4.23
C SER A 20 -11.60 -21.76 3.56
N ALA A 21 -10.68 -21.24 2.74
CA ALA A 21 -10.90 -20.02 1.96
C ALA A 21 -12.09 -20.16 0.99
N GLU A 22 -12.23 -21.33 0.37
CA GLU A 22 -13.35 -21.66 -0.53
C GLU A 22 -14.70 -21.63 0.21
N GLU A 23 -14.77 -22.24 1.39
CA GLU A 23 -16.03 -22.27 2.17
C GLU A 23 -16.44 -20.87 2.64
N ILE A 24 -15.48 -20.03 3.03
CA ILE A 24 -15.75 -18.64 3.43
C ILE A 24 -16.25 -17.84 2.23
N ALA A 25 -15.56 -17.94 1.08
CA ALA A 25 -16.00 -17.30 -0.15
C ALA A 25 -17.41 -17.75 -0.55
N GLY A 26 -17.71 -19.05 -0.42
CA GLY A 26 -19.05 -19.62 -0.65
C GLY A 26 -20.12 -19.02 0.26
N LYS A 27 -19.81 -18.76 1.54
CA LYS A 27 -20.72 -18.07 2.47
C LYS A 27 -20.91 -16.61 2.07
N TRP A 28 -19.85 -15.92 1.67
CA TRP A 28 -19.90 -14.53 1.20
C TRP A 28 -20.76 -14.37 -0.06
N LEU A 29 -20.68 -15.32 -1.01
CA LEU A 29 -21.54 -15.35 -2.20
C LEU A 29 -23.03 -15.45 -1.88
N GLN A 30 -23.38 -16.06 -0.74
CA GLN A 30 -24.76 -16.24 -0.29
C GLN A 30 -25.20 -15.18 0.74
N ALA A 31 -24.30 -14.27 1.12
CA ALA A 31 -24.56 -13.28 2.16
C ALA A 31 -25.55 -12.22 1.68
N THR A 32 -26.54 -11.90 2.53
CA THR A 32 -27.45 -10.77 2.30
C THR A 32 -26.77 -9.42 2.54
N ASP A 33 -25.75 -9.41 3.40
CA ASP A 33 -24.96 -8.24 3.79
C ASP A 33 -23.48 -8.64 3.78
N LEU A 34 -22.87 -8.58 2.59
CA LEU A 34 -21.49 -8.97 2.39
C LEU A 34 -20.53 -8.12 3.24
N THR A 35 -20.78 -6.82 3.36
CA THR A 35 -19.94 -5.89 4.13
C THR A 35 -19.82 -6.35 5.57
N ARG A 36 -20.96 -6.67 6.21
CA ARG A 36 -20.96 -7.15 7.59
C ARG A 36 -20.23 -8.47 7.76
N GLU A 37 -20.47 -9.45 6.88
CA GLU A 37 -19.81 -10.76 6.98
C GLU A 37 -18.28 -10.65 6.80
N VAL A 38 -17.83 -9.79 5.89
CA VAL A 38 -16.40 -9.52 5.69
C VAL A 38 -15.81 -8.80 6.90
N TYR A 39 -16.46 -7.76 7.43
CA TYR A 39 -15.96 -7.02 8.60
C TYR A 39 -15.89 -7.90 9.85
N GLN A 40 -16.87 -8.78 10.09
CA GLN A 40 -16.83 -9.75 11.18
C GLN A 40 -15.67 -10.73 11.03
N HIS A 41 -15.42 -11.21 9.81
CA HIS A 41 -14.28 -12.07 9.51
C HIS A 41 -12.95 -11.33 9.82
N LEU A 42 -12.80 -10.10 9.36
CA LEU A 42 -11.60 -9.29 9.61
C LEU A 42 -11.41 -9.00 11.11
N ALA A 43 -12.46 -8.58 11.81
CA ALA A 43 -12.43 -8.31 13.24
C ALA A 43 -11.95 -9.53 14.04
N HIS A 44 -12.37 -10.74 13.63
CA HIS A 44 -11.99 -11.98 14.30
C HIS A 44 -10.55 -12.42 14.02
N TYR A 45 -10.12 -12.41 12.75
CA TYR A 45 -8.88 -13.06 12.33
C TYR A 45 -7.67 -12.13 12.30
N VAL A 46 -7.84 -10.82 12.05
CA VAL A 46 -6.72 -9.89 11.94
C VAL A 46 -5.90 -9.80 13.25
N PRO A 47 -6.51 -9.62 14.45
CA PRO A 47 -5.77 -9.59 15.72
C PRO A 47 -5.21 -10.96 16.15
N LYS A 48 -5.65 -12.06 15.52
CA LYS A 48 -5.09 -13.41 15.75
C LYS A 48 -3.83 -13.68 14.93
N ILE A 49 -3.71 -13.03 13.78
CA ILE A 49 -2.58 -13.17 12.87
C ILE A 49 -1.48 -12.17 13.22
N TYR A 50 -1.83 -10.90 13.37
CA TYR A 50 -0.88 -9.82 13.62
C TYR A 50 -0.78 -9.51 15.13
N CYS A 51 0.32 -8.86 15.51
CA CYS A 51 0.48 -8.24 16.83
C CYS A 51 0.35 -9.20 18.04
N ARG A 52 0.81 -10.45 17.87
CA ARG A 52 0.77 -11.51 18.91
C ARG A 52 1.91 -11.40 19.94
N GLY A 53 2.75 -10.39 19.83
CA GLY A 53 3.90 -10.20 20.71
C GLY A 53 4.73 -8.96 20.39
N PRO A 54 5.86 -8.76 21.08
CA PRO A 54 6.72 -7.57 20.93
C PRO A 54 7.45 -7.51 19.59
N ASN A 55 7.66 -8.67 18.95
CA ASN A 55 8.38 -8.79 17.68
C ASN A 55 7.49 -9.45 16.63
N PRO A 56 7.35 -8.85 15.44
CA PRO A 56 6.61 -9.47 14.34
C PRO A 56 7.35 -10.69 13.80
N PHE A 57 6.61 -11.64 13.23
CA PHE A 57 7.19 -12.75 12.46
C PHE A 57 6.67 -12.73 11.02
N PRO A 58 7.22 -11.86 10.14
CA PRO A 58 6.61 -11.50 8.87
C PRO A 58 6.29 -12.69 7.96
N GLN A 59 7.18 -13.68 7.86
CA GLN A 59 6.95 -14.86 7.02
C GLN A 59 5.72 -15.67 7.44
N LYS A 60 5.52 -15.82 8.75
CA LYS A 60 4.36 -16.54 9.30
C LYS A 60 3.09 -15.71 9.19
N GLU A 61 3.18 -14.42 9.49
CA GLU A 61 2.07 -13.46 9.37
C GLU A 61 1.58 -13.40 7.92
N ASP A 62 2.49 -13.28 6.94
CA ASP A 62 2.17 -13.25 5.52
C ASP A 62 1.50 -14.54 5.04
N MET A 63 1.99 -15.70 5.47
CA MET A 63 1.39 -16.99 5.10
C MET A 63 -0.04 -17.13 5.67
N LEU A 64 -0.24 -16.78 6.94
CA LEU A 64 -1.57 -16.82 7.56
C LEU A 64 -2.51 -15.78 6.98
N ALA A 65 -2.03 -14.56 6.72
CA ALA A 65 -2.83 -13.51 6.10
C ALA A 65 -3.25 -13.91 4.68
N GLN A 66 -2.35 -14.51 3.89
CA GLN A 66 -2.69 -15.02 2.57
C GLN A 66 -3.75 -16.11 2.67
N HIS A 67 -3.59 -17.08 3.58
CA HIS A 67 -4.51 -18.21 3.69
C HIS A 67 -5.89 -17.82 4.24
N VAL A 68 -5.93 -17.03 5.30
CA VAL A 68 -7.15 -16.79 6.11
C VAL A 68 -7.86 -15.51 5.73
N LEU A 69 -7.14 -14.47 5.29
CA LEU A 69 -7.71 -13.15 5.01
C LEU A 69 -7.87 -12.92 3.50
N LEU A 70 -6.78 -13.06 2.75
CA LEU A 70 -6.76 -12.73 1.31
C LEU A 70 -7.33 -13.86 0.44
N GLY A 71 -7.05 -15.12 0.78
CA GLY A 71 -7.54 -16.30 0.06
C GLY A 71 -9.06 -16.31 -0.14
N PRO A 72 -9.89 -16.10 0.89
CA PRO A 72 -11.34 -16.00 0.71
C PRO A 72 -11.75 -14.90 -0.28
N MET A 73 -11.03 -13.78 -0.33
CA MET A 73 -11.30 -12.68 -1.27
C MET A 73 -10.97 -13.09 -2.70
N GLU A 74 -9.86 -13.80 -2.90
CA GLU A 74 -9.44 -14.32 -4.19
C GLU A 74 -10.44 -15.36 -4.73
N TRP A 75 -10.86 -16.32 -3.88
CA TRP A 75 -11.89 -17.30 -4.21
C TRP A 75 -13.22 -16.63 -4.55
N TYR A 76 -13.62 -15.62 -3.77
CA TYR A 76 -14.83 -14.85 -4.02
C TYR A 76 -14.75 -14.10 -5.36
N LEU A 77 -13.63 -13.43 -5.65
CA LEU A 77 -13.44 -12.70 -6.89
C LEU A 77 -13.49 -13.64 -8.10
N CYS A 78 -12.70 -14.71 -8.09
CA CYS A 78 -12.63 -15.67 -9.18
C CYS A 78 -13.93 -16.45 -9.36
N GLY A 79 -14.66 -16.75 -8.28
CA GLY A 79 -15.83 -17.65 -8.29
C GLY A 79 -15.46 -19.12 -8.53
N GLU A 80 -14.16 -19.43 -8.56
CA GLU A 80 -13.54 -20.74 -8.69
C GLU A 80 -12.16 -20.69 -8.01
N ASP A 81 -11.43 -21.80 -8.04
CA ASP A 81 -10.08 -21.85 -7.47
C ASP A 81 -9.18 -20.77 -8.12
N PRO A 82 -8.60 -19.85 -7.32
CA PRO A 82 -7.73 -18.77 -7.81
C PRO A 82 -6.55 -19.24 -8.66
N ALA A 83 -6.08 -20.48 -8.45
CA ALA A 83 -5.01 -21.08 -9.26
C ALA A 83 -5.42 -21.26 -10.74
N PHE A 84 -6.72 -21.28 -11.04
CA PHE A 84 -7.25 -21.32 -12.40
C PHE A 84 -7.93 -20.00 -12.79
N GLY A 85 -8.60 -19.33 -11.85
CA GLY A 85 -9.31 -18.08 -12.09
C GLY A 85 -8.40 -16.94 -12.55
N PHE A 86 -7.28 -16.69 -11.84
CA PHE A 86 -6.37 -15.61 -12.23
C PHE A 86 -5.67 -15.85 -13.58
N PRO A 87 -5.15 -17.06 -13.90
CA PRO A 87 -4.62 -17.33 -15.23
C PRO A 87 -5.64 -17.15 -16.36
N LYS A 88 -6.92 -17.43 -16.12
CA LYS A 88 -7.98 -17.16 -17.12
C LYS A 88 -8.18 -15.67 -17.34
N LEU A 89 -8.15 -14.86 -16.28
CA LEU A 89 -8.23 -13.40 -16.37
C LEU A 89 -7.03 -12.84 -17.14
N GLU A 90 -5.82 -13.31 -16.85
CA GLU A 90 -4.60 -12.89 -17.53
C GLU A 90 -4.60 -13.28 -19.02
N GLN A 91 -5.11 -14.47 -19.36
CA GLN A 91 -5.26 -14.92 -20.75
C GLN A 91 -6.35 -14.15 -21.53
N ALA A 92 -7.43 -13.77 -20.85
CA ALA A 92 -8.49 -12.95 -21.42
C ALA A 92 -8.09 -11.47 -21.50
N ASN A 93 -7.07 -11.05 -20.74
CA ASN A 93 -6.58 -9.69 -20.78
C ASN A 93 -5.88 -9.40 -22.10
N LYS A 94 -6.21 -8.27 -22.71
CA LYS A 94 -5.48 -7.75 -23.85
C LYS A 94 -4.35 -6.86 -23.32
N PRO A 95 -3.07 -7.25 -23.47
CA PRO A 95 -1.97 -6.49 -22.87
C PRO A 95 -1.93 -5.07 -23.44
N SER A 96 -1.74 -4.09 -22.55
CA SER A 96 -1.52 -2.70 -22.94
C SER A 96 -0.35 -2.57 -23.93
N HIS A 97 -0.45 -1.62 -24.84
CA HIS A 97 0.66 -1.23 -25.70
C HIS A 97 1.72 -0.42 -24.93
N LEU A 98 1.39 0.07 -23.72
CA LEU A 98 2.31 0.71 -22.79
C LEU A 98 2.81 -0.28 -21.74
N CYS A 99 4.11 -0.24 -21.45
CA CYS A 99 4.70 -1.11 -20.42
C CYS A 99 4.44 -0.61 -18.99
N GLY A 100 4.65 0.69 -18.72
CA GLY A 100 4.40 1.33 -17.42
C GLY A 100 5.26 0.84 -16.24
N ARG A 101 6.02 -0.26 -16.38
CA ARG A 101 6.70 -0.92 -15.24
C ARG A 101 7.53 0.06 -14.41
N VAL A 102 7.12 0.26 -13.16
CA VAL A 102 7.84 1.07 -12.17
C VAL A 102 9.14 0.39 -11.73
N PHE A 103 10.23 1.13 -11.75
CA PHE A 103 11.54 0.67 -11.33
C PHE A 103 11.73 0.72 -9.82
N LYS A 104 12.26 -0.36 -9.28
CA LYS A 104 12.72 -0.40 -7.88
C LYS A 104 14.12 0.18 -7.75
N VAL A 105 14.45 0.66 -6.55
CA VAL A 105 15.81 1.12 -6.23
C VAL A 105 16.81 -0.01 -6.51
N GLY A 106 17.85 0.28 -7.30
CA GLY A 106 18.86 -0.71 -7.66
C GLY A 106 18.57 -1.50 -8.94
N GLU A 107 17.37 -1.39 -9.53
CA GLU A 107 17.06 -2.06 -10.79
C GLU A 107 17.77 -1.40 -11.98
N PRO A 108 18.20 -2.18 -12.99
CA PRO A 108 18.81 -1.64 -14.19
C PRO A 108 17.78 -1.04 -15.14
N THR A 109 18.07 0.16 -15.63
CA THR A 109 17.31 0.84 -16.67
C THR A 109 18.16 1.07 -17.91
N TYR A 110 17.53 1.06 -19.08
CA TYR A 110 18.22 1.12 -20.38
C TYR A 110 17.71 2.31 -21.19
N SER A 111 18.58 3.27 -21.49
CA SER A 111 18.26 4.42 -22.33
C SER A 111 19.00 4.34 -23.67
N CYS A 112 18.29 4.35 -24.79
CA CYS A 112 18.89 4.33 -26.13
C CYS A 112 19.37 5.73 -26.51
N ARG A 113 20.67 5.91 -26.77
CA ARG A 113 21.22 7.22 -27.15
C ARG A 113 20.88 7.64 -28.56
N ASP A 114 20.55 6.67 -29.41
CA ASP A 114 20.25 6.92 -30.81
C ASP A 114 18.75 7.25 -31.00
N CYS A 115 17.86 6.57 -30.27
CA CYS A 115 16.41 6.68 -30.44
C CYS A 115 15.68 7.51 -29.39
N ALA A 116 16.19 7.66 -28.17
CA ALA A 116 15.48 8.41 -27.13
C ALA A 116 15.29 9.88 -27.53
N VAL A 117 14.14 10.45 -27.19
CA VAL A 117 13.89 11.89 -27.35
C VAL A 117 14.73 12.69 -26.37
N ASP A 118 14.83 12.24 -25.11
CA ASP A 118 15.67 12.86 -24.09
C ASP A 118 16.30 11.82 -23.12
N PRO A 119 17.24 12.22 -22.24
CA PRO A 119 17.97 11.30 -21.37
C PRO A 119 17.14 10.65 -20.25
N THR A 120 15.90 11.08 -20.05
CA THR A 120 14.96 10.51 -19.06
C THR A 120 14.24 9.28 -19.61
N CYS A 121 14.18 9.09 -20.95
CA CYS A 121 13.55 7.94 -21.57
C CYS A 121 14.32 6.64 -21.26
N VAL A 122 13.63 5.67 -20.67
CA VAL A 122 14.20 4.44 -20.11
C VAL A 122 13.29 3.23 -20.34
N LEU A 123 13.94 2.09 -20.62
CA LEU A 123 13.29 0.79 -20.76
C LEU A 123 13.67 -0.12 -19.59
N CYS A 124 12.72 -0.98 -19.21
CA CYS A 124 13.02 -2.14 -18.37
C CYS A 124 13.81 -3.18 -19.15
N MET A 125 14.47 -4.10 -18.43
CA MET A 125 15.30 -5.14 -19.04
C MET A 125 14.55 -5.95 -20.11
N GLU A 126 13.30 -6.33 -19.83
CA GLU A 126 12.51 -7.14 -20.77
C GLU A 126 12.15 -6.38 -22.04
N CYS A 127 11.70 -5.12 -21.91
CA CYS A 127 11.37 -4.29 -23.07
C CYS A 127 12.60 -3.94 -23.90
N PHE A 128 13.72 -3.63 -23.24
CA PHE A 128 14.99 -3.40 -23.92
C PHE A 128 15.40 -4.61 -24.74
N LEU A 129 15.43 -5.80 -24.13
CA LEU A 129 15.76 -7.05 -24.81
C LEU A 129 14.76 -7.42 -25.91
N GLY A 130 13.50 -7.03 -25.78
CA GLY A 130 12.45 -7.26 -26.77
C GLY A 130 12.33 -6.18 -27.85
N SER A 131 13.15 -5.13 -27.81
CA SER A 131 13.08 -3.98 -28.73
C SER A 131 14.27 -3.94 -29.69
N ILE A 132 14.19 -3.04 -30.67
CA ILE A 132 15.33 -2.74 -31.57
C ILE A 132 16.50 -2.09 -30.82
N HIS A 133 16.24 -1.47 -29.66
CA HIS A 133 17.22 -0.65 -28.95
C HIS A 133 18.41 -1.45 -28.39
N ARG A 134 18.25 -2.77 -28.24
CA ARG A 134 19.36 -3.67 -27.84
C ARG A 134 20.53 -3.68 -28.82
N ASP A 135 20.23 -3.37 -30.09
CA ASP A 135 21.19 -3.36 -31.18
C ASP A 135 21.76 -1.95 -31.46
N HIS A 136 21.38 -0.94 -30.65
CA HIS A 136 21.81 0.45 -30.76
C HIS A 136 22.81 0.83 -29.67
N ARG A 137 23.33 2.07 -29.69
CA ARG A 137 24.12 2.58 -28.55
C ARG A 137 23.19 2.94 -27.42
N TYR A 138 23.34 2.28 -26.29
CA TYR A 138 22.55 2.54 -25.10
C TYR A 138 23.42 2.86 -23.89
N ARG A 139 22.77 3.36 -22.85
CA ARG A 139 23.34 3.53 -21.51
C ARG A 139 22.51 2.72 -20.54
N MET A 140 23.20 1.89 -19.76
CA MET A 140 22.62 1.26 -18.58
C MET A 140 22.84 2.17 -17.38
N THR A 141 21.78 2.42 -16.60
CA THR A 141 21.83 3.17 -15.36
C THR A 141 21.15 2.36 -14.25
N THR A 142 21.51 2.60 -13.00
CA THR A 142 20.83 2.04 -11.85
C THR A 142 19.73 3.00 -11.40
N SER A 143 18.50 2.53 -11.33
CA SER A 143 17.37 3.34 -10.88
C SER A 143 17.52 3.75 -9.41
N GLY A 144 17.24 5.03 -9.14
CA GLY A 144 17.07 5.55 -7.78
C GLY A 144 15.69 5.23 -7.17
N GLY A 145 14.81 4.56 -7.93
CA GLY A 145 13.40 4.35 -7.60
C GLY A 145 12.48 5.46 -8.14
N GLY A 146 11.21 5.12 -8.40
CA GLY A 146 10.16 6.10 -8.72
C GLY A 146 10.01 6.54 -10.19
N GLY A 147 10.75 5.95 -11.12
CA GLY A 147 10.53 6.09 -12.57
C GLY A 147 9.87 4.85 -13.17
N PHE A 148 9.37 4.94 -14.41
CA PHE A 148 8.68 3.86 -15.11
C PHE A 148 9.24 3.59 -16.51
N CYS A 149 8.87 2.44 -17.09
CA CYS A 149 9.32 2.03 -18.41
C CYS A 149 8.50 2.71 -19.52
N ASP A 150 9.18 3.42 -20.43
CA ASP A 150 8.56 4.19 -21.52
C ASP A 150 8.31 3.35 -22.79
N CYS A 151 8.37 2.03 -22.71
CA CYS A 151 8.03 1.18 -23.85
C CYS A 151 6.55 1.38 -24.19
N GLY A 152 6.25 1.67 -25.45
CA GLY A 152 4.92 1.97 -25.95
C GLY A 152 4.63 3.46 -26.09
N ASP A 153 5.39 4.31 -25.40
CA ASP A 153 5.20 5.75 -25.46
C ASP A 153 5.83 6.31 -26.74
N THR A 154 5.00 6.74 -27.67
CA THR A 154 5.45 7.31 -28.95
C THR A 154 6.12 8.67 -28.81
N GLU A 155 5.94 9.36 -27.68
CA GLU A 155 6.62 10.63 -27.38
C GLU A 155 8.02 10.42 -26.80
N ALA A 156 8.31 9.25 -26.20
CA ALA A 156 9.62 8.95 -25.62
C ALA A 156 10.67 8.51 -26.67
N TRP A 157 10.24 7.95 -27.81
CA TRP A 157 11.14 7.33 -28.80
C TRP A 157 10.94 7.89 -30.21
N LYS A 158 12.03 8.33 -30.84
CA LYS A 158 12.05 8.76 -32.25
C LYS A 158 11.76 7.62 -33.21
N GLU A 159 12.21 6.41 -32.85
CA GLU A 159 12.05 5.18 -33.63
C GLU A 159 11.90 4.00 -32.68
N GLY A 160 11.12 3.00 -33.08
CA GLY A 160 10.92 1.75 -32.31
C GLY A 160 10.26 1.91 -30.94
N PRO A 161 9.16 2.67 -30.77
CA PRO A 161 8.53 2.88 -29.47
C PRO A 161 8.05 1.57 -28.80
N TYR A 162 7.77 0.53 -29.59
CA TYR A 162 7.24 -0.74 -29.10
C TYR A 162 8.31 -1.85 -29.08
N CYS A 163 8.27 -2.69 -28.04
CA CYS A 163 8.96 -3.97 -28.02
C CYS A 163 8.02 -5.08 -28.52
N GLN A 164 8.55 -6.26 -28.83
CA GLN A 164 7.78 -7.40 -29.33
C GLN A 164 6.58 -7.80 -28.46
N LYS A 165 6.61 -7.51 -27.14
CA LYS A 165 5.49 -7.78 -26.23
C LYS A 165 4.36 -6.74 -26.30
N HIS A 166 4.70 -5.52 -26.71
CA HIS A 166 3.81 -4.36 -26.71
C HIS A 166 3.55 -3.84 -28.14
N GLU A 167 3.81 -4.66 -29.17
CA GLU A 167 3.55 -4.28 -30.56
C GLU A 167 2.04 -4.04 -30.79
N LEU A 168 1.71 -2.93 -31.44
CA LEU A 168 0.36 -2.66 -31.93
C LEU A 168 0.06 -3.57 -33.12
N ASN A 169 -0.92 -4.47 -32.98
CA ASN A 169 -1.47 -5.17 -34.12
C ASN A 169 -2.23 -4.17 -35.00
N THR A 170 -1.69 -3.90 -36.19
CA THR A 170 -2.07 -2.80 -37.10
C THR A 170 -3.49 -2.91 -37.68
N SER A 171 -4.26 -3.93 -37.29
CA SER A 171 -5.66 -4.13 -37.66
C SER A 171 -6.66 -3.45 -36.71
N GLU A 172 -6.21 -2.87 -35.60
CA GLU A 172 -7.05 -2.28 -34.56
C GLU A 172 -6.89 -0.76 -34.55
N ILE A 173 -7.51 -0.07 -35.53
CA ILE A 173 -7.88 1.36 -35.41
C ILE A 173 -9.30 1.44 -34.81
N GLU A 174 -9.67 0.45 -33.99
CA GLU A 174 -10.99 0.40 -33.36
C GLU A 174 -10.89 1.09 -32.01
N GLU A 175 -11.87 1.95 -31.74
CA GLU A 175 -12.11 2.68 -30.50
C GLU A 175 -11.65 1.84 -29.30
N GLU A 176 -10.85 2.42 -28.39
CA GLU A 176 -10.40 1.72 -27.19
C GLU A 176 -11.59 1.11 -26.44
N GLU A 177 -11.85 -0.17 -26.66
CA GLU A 177 -12.94 -0.88 -25.98
C GLU A 177 -12.68 -0.84 -24.47
N ASP A 178 -13.72 -0.55 -23.69
CA ASP A 178 -13.64 -0.55 -22.23
C ASP A 178 -13.14 -1.91 -21.76
N PRO A 179 -12.02 -2.02 -21.00
CA PRO A 179 -11.48 -3.29 -20.53
C PRO A 179 -12.47 -4.21 -19.81
N LEU A 180 -13.56 -3.64 -19.29
CA LEU A 180 -14.66 -4.40 -18.70
C LEU A 180 -15.34 -5.36 -19.69
N VAL A 181 -15.27 -5.13 -21.01
CA VAL A 181 -15.87 -6.05 -22.00
C VAL A 181 -15.22 -7.44 -21.99
N HIS A 182 -13.99 -7.54 -21.46
CA HIS A 182 -13.28 -8.81 -21.34
C HIS A 182 -13.61 -9.57 -20.05
N LEU A 183 -14.44 -8.99 -19.17
CA LEU A 183 -14.89 -9.59 -17.93
C LEU A 183 -16.37 -9.97 -18.02
N SER A 184 -16.76 -11.08 -17.39
CA SER A 184 -18.18 -11.40 -17.24
C SER A 184 -18.85 -10.50 -16.22
N GLU A 185 -20.15 -10.25 -16.36
CA GLU A 185 -20.94 -9.43 -15.43
C GLU A 185 -20.78 -9.89 -13.97
N ASP A 186 -20.74 -11.21 -13.74
CA ASP A 186 -20.54 -11.77 -12.41
C ASP A 186 -19.16 -11.45 -11.83
N VAL A 187 -18.10 -11.50 -12.64
CA VAL A 187 -16.74 -11.14 -12.19
C VAL A 187 -16.67 -9.66 -11.87
N ILE A 188 -17.27 -8.80 -12.71
CA ILE A 188 -17.34 -7.36 -12.48
C ILE A 188 -18.04 -7.07 -11.14
N ALA A 189 -19.21 -7.66 -10.91
CA ALA A 189 -19.98 -7.46 -9.69
C ALA A 189 -19.21 -7.91 -8.43
N ARG A 190 -18.60 -9.10 -8.47
CA ARG A 190 -17.83 -9.62 -7.32
C ARG A 190 -16.58 -8.77 -7.05
N THR A 191 -15.88 -8.37 -8.10
CA THR A 191 -14.69 -7.51 -7.99
C THR A 191 -15.05 -6.15 -7.41
N TYR A 192 -16.08 -5.50 -7.95
CA TYR A 192 -16.53 -4.19 -7.45
C TYR A 192 -16.90 -4.27 -5.98
N ASN A 193 -17.69 -5.28 -5.58
CA ASN A 193 -18.11 -5.47 -4.21
C ASN A 193 -16.92 -5.65 -3.26
N ILE A 194 -15.98 -6.55 -3.57
CA ILE A 194 -14.85 -6.80 -2.67
C ILE A 194 -13.88 -5.62 -2.63
N PHE A 195 -13.63 -4.96 -3.76
CA PHE A 195 -12.78 -3.76 -3.81
C PHE A 195 -13.40 -2.59 -3.04
N ALA A 196 -14.71 -2.36 -3.18
CA ALA A 196 -15.41 -1.31 -2.44
C ALA A 196 -15.32 -1.49 -0.92
N ILE A 197 -15.52 -2.72 -0.43
CA ILE A 197 -15.44 -3.03 1.00
C ILE A 197 -13.98 -2.92 1.47
N MET A 198 -13.03 -3.52 0.73
CA MET A 198 -11.63 -3.60 1.14
C MET A 198 -10.88 -2.29 1.05
N PHE A 199 -11.11 -1.50 0.00
CA PHE A 199 -10.45 -0.22 -0.11
C PHE A 199 -10.99 0.76 0.94
N ARG A 200 -12.31 0.75 1.20
CA ARG A 200 -12.91 1.51 2.30
C ARG A 200 -12.32 1.13 3.65
N TYR A 201 -12.26 -0.17 3.97
CA TYR A 201 -11.66 -0.68 5.19
C TYR A 201 -10.20 -0.20 5.33
N ALA A 202 -9.40 -0.30 4.26
CA ALA A 202 -8.00 0.10 4.27
C ALA A 202 -7.86 1.61 4.55
N VAL A 203 -8.60 2.45 3.84
CA VAL A 203 -8.56 3.91 4.05
C VAL A 203 -9.02 4.26 5.44
N GLU A 204 -10.14 3.70 5.91
CA GLU A 204 -10.68 3.97 7.25
C GLU A 204 -9.67 3.63 8.34
N ILE A 205 -9.09 2.42 8.35
CA ILE A 205 -8.18 2.02 9.42
C ILE A 205 -6.82 2.76 9.37
N LEU A 206 -6.33 3.06 8.17
CA LEU A 206 -5.05 3.74 8.00
C LEU A 206 -5.15 5.22 8.38
N THR A 207 -6.32 5.82 8.17
CA THR A 207 -6.62 7.21 8.57
C THR A 207 -7.25 7.33 9.96
N TRP A 208 -7.38 6.21 10.68
CA TRP A 208 -8.04 6.17 11.99
C TRP A 208 -7.27 6.94 13.06
N GLU A 209 -7.95 7.89 13.73
CA GLU A 209 -7.30 8.80 14.68
C GLU A 209 -7.32 8.30 16.13
N LYS A 210 -8.25 7.41 16.49
CA LYS A 210 -8.37 6.92 17.88
C LYS A 210 -7.33 5.84 18.15
N GLU A 211 -6.60 5.97 19.27
CA GLU A 211 -5.51 5.06 19.65
C GLU A 211 -5.97 3.83 20.46
N SER A 212 -7.20 3.83 21.00
CA SER A 212 -7.68 2.79 21.94
C SER A 212 -9.00 2.13 21.55
N GLU A 213 -9.70 2.65 20.54
CA GLU A 213 -11.00 2.15 20.09
C GLU A 213 -10.94 1.87 18.59
N LEU A 214 -11.46 0.73 18.16
CA LEU A 214 -11.62 0.42 16.74
C LEU A 214 -12.90 1.09 16.19
N PRO A 215 -13.03 1.19 14.85
CA PRO A 215 -14.33 1.44 14.23
C PRO A 215 -15.40 0.46 14.74
N ALA A 216 -16.65 0.92 14.85
CA ALA A 216 -17.74 0.14 15.44
C ALA A 216 -17.92 -1.23 14.77
N ASP A 217 -17.76 -1.29 13.46
CA ASP A 217 -17.91 -2.51 12.66
C ASP A 217 -16.77 -3.53 12.86
N LEU A 218 -15.69 -3.13 13.56
CA LEU A 218 -14.52 -3.95 13.87
C LEU A 218 -14.37 -4.23 15.38
N GLU A 219 -15.31 -3.79 16.22
CA GLU A 219 -15.23 -4.04 17.65
C GLU A 219 -15.40 -5.54 17.97
N MET A 220 -14.41 -6.10 18.68
CA MET A 220 -14.47 -7.46 19.18
C MET A 220 -15.21 -7.54 20.53
N VAL A 221 -15.89 -8.67 20.75
CA VAL A 221 -16.55 -8.99 22.03
C VAL A 221 -15.52 -9.22 23.15
N GLU A 222 -14.36 -9.80 22.83
CA GLU A 222 -13.25 -10.00 23.77
C GLU A 222 -12.14 -8.98 23.53
N LYS A 223 -11.91 -8.09 24.49
CA LYS A 223 -10.81 -7.11 24.44
C LYS A 223 -9.59 -7.69 25.16
N SER A 224 -8.49 -7.85 24.43
CA SER A 224 -7.18 -8.10 25.05
C SER A 224 -6.56 -6.77 25.43
N ASP A 225 -6.29 -6.52 26.71
CA ASP A 225 -5.70 -5.26 27.18
C ASP A 225 -4.18 -5.18 26.92
N THR A 226 -3.78 -5.28 25.65
CA THR A 226 -2.39 -5.18 25.21
C THR A 226 -2.18 -3.98 24.30
N TYR A 227 -1.07 -3.29 24.52
CA TYR A 227 -0.75 -2.01 23.90
C TYR A 227 0.67 -2.01 23.37
N TYR A 228 0.90 -1.16 22.38
CA TYR A 228 2.21 -0.85 21.84
C TYR A 228 2.56 0.61 22.11
N CYS A 229 3.77 0.86 22.59
CA CYS A 229 4.38 2.18 22.52
C CYS A 229 5.04 2.32 21.14
N MET A 230 4.41 3.08 20.25
CA MET A 230 4.82 3.25 18.86
C MET A 230 5.60 4.55 18.69
N LEU A 231 6.85 4.45 18.23
CA LEU A 231 7.69 5.57 17.83
C LEU A 231 7.56 5.77 16.31
N PHE A 232 7.44 7.02 15.88
CA PHE A 232 7.32 7.41 14.47
C PHE A 232 8.56 8.16 14.00
N ASN A 233 8.89 8.01 12.72
CA ASN A 233 9.98 8.73 12.09
C ASN A 233 9.64 10.22 12.00
N ASP A 234 10.66 11.06 12.10
CA ASP A 234 10.54 12.48 11.81
C ASP A 234 11.83 13.03 11.20
N GLU A 235 11.73 14.20 10.57
CA GLU A 235 12.85 14.87 9.91
C GLU A 235 13.61 15.83 10.85
N VAL A 236 13.31 15.81 12.15
CA VAL A 236 13.82 16.81 13.11
C VAL A 236 14.91 16.25 14.00
N HIS A 237 14.77 15.00 14.45
CA HIS A 237 15.68 14.40 15.42
C HIS A 237 16.80 13.61 14.74
N THR A 238 18.02 13.72 15.26
CA THR A 238 19.14 12.95 14.72
C THR A 238 19.12 11.50 15.23
N TYR A 239 19.72 10.58 14.46
CA TYR A 239 19.85 9.18 14.85
C TYR A 239 20.46 9.01 16.26
N GLU A 240 21.50 9.76 16.59
CA GLU A 240 22.16 9.69 17.90
C GLU A 240 21.23 10.09 19.06
N GLN A 241 20.42 11.14 18.86
CA GLN A 241 19.44 11.59 19.85
C GLN A 241 18.35 10.54 20.07
N VAL A 242 17.86 9.93 18.99
CA VAL A 242 16.86 8.85 19.04
C VAL A 242 17.44 7.65 19.80
N ILE A 243 18.65 7.21 19.46
CA ILE A 243 19.33 6.09 20.11
C ILE A 243 19.48 6.34 21.61
N TYR A 244 20.02 7.49 22.02
CA TYR A 244 20.18 7.84 23.43
C TYR A 244 18.86 7.84 24.19
N THR A 245 17.81 8.41 23.58
CA THR A 245 16.48 8.50 24.17
C THR A 245 15.87 7.12 24.36
N LEU A 246 16.00 6.23 23.37
CA LEU A 246 15.50 4.86 23.41
C LEU A 246 16.19 4.03 24.51
N GLN A 247 17.51 4.16 24.67
CA GLN A 247 18.23 3.48 25.75
C GLN A 247 17.67 3.86 27.13
N LYS A 248 17.32 5.13 27.34
CA LYS A 248 16.74 5.60 28.62
C LYS A 248 15.29 5.19 28.81
N ALA A 249 14.47 5.25 27.75
CA ALA A 249 13.05 4.96 27.84
C ALA A 249 12.73 3.46 27.92
N VAL A 250 13.49 2.64 27.18
CA VAL A 250 13.22 1.21 27.04
C VAL A 250 14.16 0.37 27.92
N ASN A 251 15.27 0.95 28.40
CA ASN A 251 16.34 0.23 29.11
C ASN A 251 17.00 -0.86 28.24
N CYS A 252 17.25 -0.53 26.97
CA CYS A 252 17.88 -1.42 26.00
C CYS A 252 19.37 -1.10 25.77
N THR A 253 20.09 -2.05 25.17
CA THR A 253 21.48 -1.89 24.76
C THR A 253 21.59 -0.90 23.58
N GLN A 254 22.80 -0.36 23.36
CA GLN A 254 23.04 0.53 22.22
C GLN A 254 22.75 -0.15 20.88
N LYS A 255 23.07 -1.45 20.75
CA LYS A 255 22.81 -2.24 19.55
C LYS A 255 21.30 -2.37 19.27
N GLU A 256 20.50 -2.62 20.30
CA GLU A 256 19.04 -2.69 20.17
C GLU A 256 18.44 -1.32 19.83
N ALA A 257 18.92 -0.25 20.47
CA ALA A 257 18.50 1.12 20.17
C ALA A 257 18.81 1.54 18.72
N ILE A 258 20.00 1.16 18.20
CA ILE A 258 20.32 1.33 16.77
C ILE A 258 19.34 0.54 15.91
N GLY A 259 19.05 -0.71 16.25
CA GLY A 259 18.08 -1.53 15.52
C GLY A 259 16.68 -0.89 15.46
N PHE A 260 16.21 -0.32 16.57
CA PHE A 260 14.95 0.44 16.60
C PHE A 260 15.02 1.67 15.69
N ALA A 261 16.04 2.52 15.82
CA ALA A 261 16.19 3.72 15.01
C ALA A 261 16.25 3.40 13.51
N THR A 262 17.02 2.39 13.11
CA THR A 262 17.10 1.92 11.72
C THR A 262 15.75 1.42 11.19
N THR A 263 14.97 0.74 12.04
CA THR A 263 13.65 0.27 11.64
C THR A 263 12.66 1.42 11.54
N VAL A 264 12.71 2.41 12.43
CA VAL A 264 11.87 3.61 12.37
C VAL A 264 12.16 4.42 11.12
N ASP A 265 13.44 4.61 10.78
CA ASP A 265 13.85 5.36 9.59
C ASP A 265 13.42 4.65 8.30
N ARG A 266 13.65 3.33 8.19
CA ARG A 266 13.27 2.53 7.02
C ARG A 266 11.75 2.34 6.89
N ASP A 267 11.09 2.01 7.98
CA ASP A 267 9.68 1.61 7.99
C ASP A 267 8.74 2.73 8.48
N GLY A 268 9.27 3.91 8.79
CA GLY A 268 8.51 5.07 9.26
C GLY A 268 7.93 4.97 10.66
N ARG A 269 7.80 3.76 11.23
CA ARG A 269 7.39 3.54 12.62
C ARG A 269 7.91 2.23 13.19
N ARG A 270 8.04 2.14 14.51
CA ARG A 270 8.37 0.89 15.23
C ARG A 270 7.83 0.88 16.65
N SER A 271 7.40 -0.30 17.11
CA SER A 271 7.11 -0.54 18.52
C SER A 271 8.38 -0.61 19.35
N VAL A 272 8.44 0.19 20.41
CA VAL A 272 9.55 0.22 21.37
C VAL A 272 9.22 -0.54 22.66
N ARG A 273 7.93 -0.72 22.95
CA ARG A 273 7.41 -1.58 24.02
C ARG A 273 6.11 -2.24 23.60
N TYR A 274 5.81 -3.37 24.24
CA TYR A 274 4.56 -4.12 24.14
C TYR A 274 4.19 -4.62 25.53
N GLY A 275 2.93 -4.45 25.95
CA GLY A 275 2.46 -4.89 27.26
C GLY A 275 1.20 -4.15 27.68
N ASP A 276 1.00 -3.97 28.99
CA ASP A 276 -0.10 -3.17 29.50
C ASP A 276 0.06 -1.67 29.16
N PHE A 277 -1.04 -0.92 29.31
CA PHE A 277 -1.08 0.50 29.01
C PHE A 277 -0.06 1.31 29.82
N GLN A 278 0.08 1.05 31.12
CA GLN A 278 0.97 1.81 32.01
C GLN A 278 2.43 1.60 31.63
N TYR A 279 2.81 0.37 31.28
CA TYR A 279 4.15 0.02 30.84
C TYR A 279 4.55 0.74 29.55
N CYS A 280 3.60 0.87 28.61
CA CYS A 280 3.81 1.60 27.36
C CYS A 280 3.82 3.13 27.57
N GLU A 281 2.93 3.66 28.39
CA GLU A 281 2.81 5.09 28.71
C GLU A 281 4.05 5.61 29.46
N GLN A 282 4.64 4.79 30.33
CA GLN A 282 5.91 5.12 30.98
C GLN A 282 7.03 5.37 29.97
N ALA A 283 7.18 4.52 28.94
CA ALA A 283 8.19 4.73 27.90
C ALA A 283 7.89 5.99 27.08
N LYS A 284 6.63 6.19 26.70
CA LYS A 284 6.19 7.41 26.00
C LYS A 284 6.56 8.67 26.80
N SER A 285 6.24 8.69 28.08
CA SER A 285 6.55 9.82 28.99
C SER A 285 8.05 10.13 29.06
N VAL A 286 8.91 9.10 29.10
CA VAL A 286 10.38 9.29 29.10
C VAL A 286 10.88 9.82 27.76
N ILE A 287 10.38 9.29 26.64
CA ILE A 287 10.73 9.74 25.29
C ILE A 287 10.38 11.22 25.13
N VAL A 288 9.13 11.58 25.37
CA VAL A 288 8.63 12.96 25.24
C VAL A 288 9.43 13.93 26.11
N ARG A 289 9.68 13.56 27.38
CA ARG A 289 10.44 14.40 28.31
C ARG A 289 11.89 14.62 27.88
N ASN A 290 12.54 13.60 27.33
CA ASN A 290 13.94 13.70 26.93
C ASN A 290 14.13 14.48 25.62
N THR A 291 13.11 14.52 24.77
CA THR A 291 13.15 15.26 23.50
C THR A 291 12.46 16.61 23.54
N SER A 292 11.84 17.00 24.66
CA SER A 292 11.05 18.24 24.78
C SER A 292 11.86 19.53 24.60
N ARG A 293 13.20 19.45 24.64
CA ARG A 293 14.09 20.61 24.45
C ARG A 293 14.26 21.00 22.98
N GLN A 294 13.80 20.16 22.05
CA GLN A 294 13.78 20.45 20.61
C GLN A 294 12.53 21.27 20.24
N THR A 295 12.46 21.73 18.99
CA THR A 295 11.32 22.49 18.46
C THR A 295 9.99 21.74 18.60
N LYS A 296 10.03 20.40 18.48
CA LYS A 296 8.92 19.49 18.82
C LYS A 296 9.50 18.22 19.47
N PRO A 297 8.79 17.58 20.41
CA PRO A 297 9.19 16.26 20.92
C PRO A 297 9.04 15.19 19.83
N LEU A 298 9.74 14.07 19.98
CA LEU A 298 9.53 12.88 19.13
C LEU A 298 8.06 12.44 19.18
N LYS A 299 7.51 12.10 18.02
CA LYS A 299 6.14 11.59 17.91
C LYS A 299 6.10 10.14 18.43
N VAL A 300 5.37 9.94 19.53
CA VAL A 300 5.17 8.64 20.15
C VAL A 300 3.72 8.49 20.65
N GLN A 301 3.11 7.33 20.38
CA GLN A 301 1.71 7.03 20.73
C GLN A 301 1.60 5.69 21.45
N VAL A 302 0.59 5.54 22.32
CA VAL A 302 0.27 4.27 22.96
C VAL A 302 -0.98 3.73 22.30
N MET A 303 -0.81 2.72 21.46
CA MET A 303 -1.87 2.20 20.60
C MET A 303 -2.31 0.81 21.06
N HIS A 304 -3.61 0.56 21.05
CA HIS A 304 -4.15 -0.78 21.32
C HIS A 304 -3.69 -1.77 20.25
N SER A 305 -3.33 -3.00 20.66
CA SER A 305 -2.75 -4.02 19.78
C SER A 305 -3.63 -4.35 18.57
N SER A 306 -4.95 -4.39 18.74
CA SER A 306 -5.90 -4.64 17.65
C SER A 306 -5.85 -3.55 16.58
N ILE A 307 -5.69 -2.28 16.95
CA ILE A 307 -5.58 -1.18 15.97
C ILE A 307 -4.30 -1.33 15.15
N VAL A 308 -3.19 -1.65 15.81
CA VAL A 308 -1.92 -1.88 15.13
C VAL A 308 -2.01 -3.09 14.19
N ALA A 309 -2.70 -4.15 14.61
CA ALA A 309 -2.98 -5.34 13.79
C ALA A 309 -3.77 -4.97 12.52
N HIS A 310 -4.88 -4.24 12.67
CA HIS A 310 -5.72 -3.82 11.56
C HIS A 310 -5.01 -2.82 10.62
N GLN A 311 -4.17 -1.93 11.15
CA GLN A 311 -3.33 -1.04 10.32
C GLN A 311 -2.27 -1.82 9.53
N ASN A 312 -1.63 -2.83 10.12
CA ASN A 312 -0.67 -3.67 9.41
C ASN A 312 -1.36 -4.46 8.30
N PHE A 313 -2.55 -5.01 8.57
CA PHE A 313 -3.34 -5.67 7.53
C PHE A 313 -3.81 -4.68 6.46
N GLY A 314 -4.21 -3.45 6.82
CA GLY A 314 -4.57 -2.40 5.85
C GLY A 314 -3.44 -2.12 4.86
N LEU A 315 -2.19 -2.03 5.32
CA LEU A 315 -1.02 -1.89 4.43
C LEU A 315 -0.82 -3.13 3.54
N LYS A 316 -0.97 -4.34 4.08
CA LYS A 316 -0.89 -5.59 3.33
C LYS A 316 -1.97 -5.67 2.25
N LEU A 317 -3.18 -5.21 2.58
CA LEU A 317 -4.34 -5.20 1.71
C LEU A 317 -4.15 -4.24 0.53
N LEU A 318 -3.58 -3.05 0.75
CA LEU A 318 -3.22 -2.15 -0.35
C LEU A 318 -2.18 -2.81 -1.28
N SER A 319 -1.16 -3.49 -0.73
CA SER A 319 -0.21 -4.24 -1.56
C SER A 319 -0.88 -5.37 -2.34
N TRP A 320 -1.89 -6.04 -1.76
CA TRP A 320 -2.65 -7.10 -2.41
C TRP A 320 -3.52 -6.54 -3.54
N LEU A 321 -4.27 -5.46 -3.31
CA LEU A 321 -5.05 -4.78 -4.35
C LEU A 321 -4.18 -4.42 -5.56
N GLY A 322 -2.98 -3.87 -5.31
CA GLY A 322 -2.01 -3.56 -6.36
C GLY A 322 -1.49 -4.78 -7.13
N SER A 323 -1.42 -5.96 -6.50
CA SER A 323 -1.06 -7.21 -7.18
C SER A 323 -2.23 -7.78 -7.99
N ILE A 324 -3.45 -7.69 -7.47
CA ILE A 324 -4.65 -8.28 -8.08
C ILE A 324 -5.03 -7.55 -9.37
N ILE A 325 -4.94 -6.22 -9.38
CA ILE A 325 -5.20 -5.44 -10.60
C ILE A 325 -4.19 -5.72 -11.72
N GLY A 326 -3.05 -6.33 -11.40
CA GLY A 326 -2.05 -6.74 -12.40
C GLY A 326 -2.50 -7.90 -13.29
N TYR A 327 -3.55 -8.64 -12.92
CA TYR A 327 -4.06 -9.77 -13.71
C TYR A 327 -4.98 -9.34 -14.86
N SER A 328 -5.61 -8.16 -14.80
CA SER A 328 -6.48 -7.67 -15.87
C SER A 328 -6.74 -6.17 -15.76
N ASP A 329 -6.73 -5.50 -16.91
CA ASP A 329 -7.05 -4.07 -17.02
C ASP A 329 -8.51 -3.78 -16.63
N GLY A 330 -9.42 -4.76 -16.78
CA GLY A 330 -10.78 -4.65 -16.26
C GLY A 330 -10.83 -4.58 -14.73
N LEU A 331 -9.96 -5.33 -14.02
CA LEU A 331 -9.88 -5.22 -12.56
C LEU A 331 -9.30 -3.87 -12.14
N ARG A 332 -8.27 -3.40 -12.84
CA ARG A 332 -7.68 -2.06 -12.65
C ARG A 332 -8.76 -0.98 -12.80
N ARG A 333 -9.53 -1.03 -13.89
CA ARG A 333 -10.65 -0.14 -14.17
C ARG A 333 -11.68 -0.10 -13.03
N ILE A 334 -12.04 -1.25 -12.48
CA ILE A 334 -12.98 -1.35 -11.33
C ILE A 334 -12.38 -0.70 -10.08
N LEU A 335 -11.10 -0.94 -9.78
CA LEU A 335 -10.45 -0.32 -8.63
C LEU A 335 -10.43 1.21 -8.77
N CYS A 336 -10.17 1.73 -9.97
CA CYS A 336 -10.24 3.17 -10.27
C CYS A 336 -11.64 3.72 -9.99
N GLN A 337 -12.68 3.04 -10.47
CA GLN A 337 -14.08 3.42 -10.22
C GLN A 337 -14.39 3.48 -8.72
N VAL A 338 -13.99 2.47 -7.96
CA VAL A 338 -14.18 2.42 -6.50
C VAL A 338 -13.41 3.53 -5.79
N GLY A 339 -12.15 3.75 -6.18
CA GLY A 339 -11.26 4.69 -5.52
C GLY A 339 -11.65 6.14 -5.70
N LEU A 340 -12.14 6.48 -6.90
CA LEU A 340 -12.50 7.84 -7.32
C LEU A 340 -13.99 8.15 -7.12
N GLN A 341 -14.78 7.19 -6.65
CA GLN A 341 -16.19 7.43 -6.36
C GLN A 341 -16.34 8.55 -5.32
N GLU A 342 -17.21 9.52 -5.61
CA GLU A 342 -17.51 10.62 -4.69
C GLU A 342 -17.94 10.10 -3.33
N GLY A 343 -17.32 10.65 -2.28
CA GLY A 343 -17.68 10.34 -0.91
C GLY A 343 -18.96 11.06 -0.48
N PRO A 344 -19.40 10.83 0.77
CA PRO A 344 -20.61 11.44 1.32
C PRO A 344 -20.52 12.97 1.42
N ASP A 345 -19.31 13.54 1.39
CA ASP A 345 -19.06 14.97 1.51
C ASP A 345 -19.01 15.70 0.14
N GLY A 346 -19.27 14.98 -0.97
CA GLY A 346 -19.36 15.54 -2.32
C GLY A 346 -18.04 15.51 -3.12
N GLU A 347 -17.85 16.48 -4.02
CA GLU A 347 -16.63 16.59 -4.84
C GLU A 347 -15.35 16.63 -3.97
N ASN A 348 -14.29 15.94 -4.41
CA ASN A 348 -13.00 15.79 -3.71
C ASN A 348 -13.05 15.07 -2.34
N SER A 349 -14.03 14.18 -2.13
CA SER A 349 -14.15 13.36 -0.92
C SER A 349 -13.99 11.85 -1.16
N SER A 350 -13.35 11.48 -2.28
CA SER A 350 -13.15 10.09 -2.65
C SER A 350 -12.24 9.34 -1.66
N LEU A 351 -12.21 8.01 -1.76
CA LEU A 351 -11.31 7.18 -0.95
C LEU A 351 -9.85 7.54 -1.20
N VAL A 352 -9.52 7.84 -2.47
CA VAL A 352 -8.22 8.33 -2.89
C VAL A 352 -7.89 9.68 -2.24
N ASP A 353 -8.80 10.65 -2.29
CA ASP A 353 -8.59 11.99 -1.70
C ASP A 353 -8.31 11.89 -0.21
N ARG A 354 -9.08 11.07 0.51
CA ARG A 354 -8.90 10.86 1.96
C ARG A 354 -7.56 10.25 2.30
N LEU A 355 -7.09 9.28 1.51
CA LEU A 355 -5.79 8.64 1.71
C LEU A 355 -4.65 9.65 1.45
N MET A 356 -4.80 10.46 0.39
CA MET A 356 -3.83 11.49 -0.01
C MET A 356 -3.73 12.65 0.98
N LEU A 357 -4.85 13.21 1.44
CA LEU A 357 -4.86 14.25 2.48
C LEU A 357 -4.26 13.75 3.79
N SER A 358 -4.24 12.44 3.98
CA SER A 358 -3.64 11.78 5.13
C SER A 358 -2.17 11.37 4.90
N ASP A 359 -1.57 11.61 3.73
CA ASP A 359 -0.17 11.23 3.42
C ASP A 359 0.81 11.80 4.47
N SER A 360 0.65 13.08 4.83
CA SER A 360 1.43 13.71 5.91
C SER A 360 1.24 13.08 7.30
N LYS A 361 0.12 12.39 7.53
CA LYS A 361 -0.20 11.67 8.78
C LYS A 361 0.22 10.19 8.72
N LEU A 362 0.26 9.61 7.53
CA LEU A 362 0.58 8.21 7.27
C LEU A 362 2.10 8.02 7.33
N TRP A 363 2.54 7.15 8.22
CA TRP A 363 3.95 6.90 8.50
C TRP A 363 4.73 6.23 7.35
N LYS A 364 4.08 5.88 6.24
CA LYS A 364 4.74 5.34 5.03
C LYS A 364 4.05 5.86 3.78
N GLY A 365 4.68 6.79 3.05
CA GLY A 365 4.28 7.11 1.69
C GLY A 365 4.33 5.89 0.76
N SER A 366 5.39 5.10 0.82
CA SER A 366 5.78 4.22 -0.31
C SER A 366 4.79 3.11 -0.71
N VAL A 367 3.94 2.61 0.19
CA VAL A 367 3.09 1.44 -0.08
C VAL A 367 1.87 1.79 -0.93
N TYR A 368 1.19 2.91 -0.64
CA TYR A 368 0.12 3.38 -1.52
C TYR A 368 0.66 4.13 -2.72
N HIS A 369 1.82 4.81 -2.65
CA HIS A 369 2.42 5.42 -3.84
C HIS A 369 2.56 4.41 -5.01
N GLN A 370 2.89 3.14 -4.75
CA GLN A 370 2.91 2.12 -5.81
C GLN A 370 1.51 1.80 -6.36
N LEU A 371 0.49 1.72 -5.49
CA LEU A 371 -0.91 1.52 -5.90
C LEU A 371 -1.43 2.75 -6.68
N PHE A 372 -0.96 3.94 -6.35
CA PHE A 372 -1.22 5.20 -7.05
C PHE A 372 -0.52 5.30 -8.40
N MET A 373 0.71 4.83 -8.52
CA MET A 373 1.37 4.71 -9.83
C MET A 373 0.60 3.75 -10.74
N ASN A 374 0.05 2.66 -10.19
CA ASN A 374 -0.80 1.75 -10.97
C ASN A 374 -2.16 2.37 -11.36
N PHE A 375 -2.68 3.35 -10.59
CA PHE A 375 -3.82 4.18 -11.01
C PHE A 375 -3.45 5.12 -12.17
N MET A 376 -2.22 5.63 -12.21
CA MET A 376 -1.71 6.51 -13.27
C MET A 376 -1.46 5.78 -14.61
N GLU A 377 -1.17 4.47 -14.59
CA GLU A 377 -0.92 3.69 -15.82
C GLU A 377 -2.16 3.55 -16.75
N ASP A 378 -3.39 3.74 -16.25
CA ASP A 378 -4.65 3.58 -17.03
C ASP A 378 -5.12 4.89 -17.69
N ASP A 379 -4.31 5.95 -17.62
CA ASP A 379 -4.74 7.34 -17.78
C ASP A 379 -4.27 8.00 -19.08
N HIS A 380 -3.59 7.24 -19.96
CA HIS A 380 -3.00 7.85 -21.14
C HIS A 380 -3.93 8.04 -22.34
N GLU A 381 -5.07 7.35 -22.48
CA GLU A 381 -5.99 7.59 -23.63
C GLU A 381 -7.52 7.43 -23.40
N ARG A 382 -8.05 7.31 -22.17
CA ARG A 382 -9.51 7.08 -21.96
C ARG A 382 -10.29 8.26 -21.36
N ALA A 383 -11.55 8.39 -21.79
CA ALA A 383 -12.47 9.54 -21.62
C ALA A 383 -12.79 10.00 -20.17
N VAL A 384 -12.17 9.43 -19.13
CA VAL A 384 -12.23 9.94 -17.75
C VAL A 384 -10.79 10.23 -17.33
N SER A 385 -10.35 11.46 -17.58
CA SER A 385 -8.97 11.91 -17.33
C SER A 385 -8.69 12.00 -15.82
N VAL A 386 -7.90 11.05 -15.31
CA VAL A 386 -7.16 11.17 -14.04
C VAL A 386 -5.92 12.07 -14.24
N THR A 387 -5.61 12.40 -15.50
CA THR A 387 -4.48 13.23 -15.95
C THR A 387 -4.75 14.72 -15.69
N ALA A 388 -6.01 15.15 -15.79
CA ALA A 388 -6.45 16.49 -15.43
C ALA A 388 -6.25 16.77 -13.92
N LEU A 389 -6.26 15.71 -13.12
CA LEU A 389 -6.00 15.76 -11.70
C LEU A 389 -4.47 15.73 -11.43
N SER A 390 -3.68 14.93 -12.15
CA SER A 390 -2.22 14.87 -11.96
C SER A 390 -1.47 16.15 -12.35
N VAL A 391 -1.98 16.94 -13.31
CA VAL A 391 -1.45 18.29 -13.60
C VAL A 391 -1.69 19.25 -12.42
N GLN A 392 -2.78 19.11 -11.66
CA GLN A 392 -2.96 19.83 -10.39
C GLN A 392 -2.11 19.23 -9.25
N PHE A 393 -1.89 17.91 -9.24
CA PHE A 393 -1.26 17.20 -8.13
C PHE A 393 0.28 17.17 -8.13
N PHE A 394 0.95 17.12 -9.29
CA PHE A 394 2.43 17.14 -9.36
C PHE A 394 3.03 18.52 -9.62
N THR A 395 2.23 19.53 -9.99
CA THR A 395 2.69 20.93 -10.09
C THR A 395 2.44 21.78 -8.84
N ALA A 396 1.71 21.25 -7.85
CA ALA A 396 1.45 21.95 -6.59
C ALA A 396 2.11 21.33 -5.33
N PRO A 397 3.44 21.15 -5.27
CA PRO A 397 4.14 21.11 -3.97
C PRO A 397 4.03 22.45 -3.19
N THR A 398 3.49 23.51 -3.81
CA THR A 398 3.64 24.90 -3.33
C THR A 398 2.34 25.59 -2.89
N LEU A 399 1.15 25.07 -3.17
CA LEU A 399 -0.10 25.82 -2.90
C LEU A 399 -0.73 25.57 -1.53
N VAL A 400 -0.55 24.40 -0.91
CA VAL A 400 -1.03 24.16 0.47
C VAL A 400 -0.18 24.91 1.52
N ILE A 401 1.03 25.36 1.16
CA ILE A 401 1.87 26.23 2.01
C ILE A 401 1.43 27.70 1.90
N LEU A 402 0.69 28.11 0.86
CA LEU A 402 0.32 29.51 0.64
C LEU A 402 -1.04 29.91 1.21
N ASP A 403 -1.97 28.98 1.45
CA ASP A 403 -3.31 29.34 1.98
C ASP A 403 -3.41 29.37 3.52
N LEU A 404 -2.36 29.00 4.25
CA LEU A 404 -2.28 29.17 5.71
C LEU A 404 -1.53 30.43 6.16
N GLY A 405 -1.17 31.30 5.23
CA GLY A 405 -0.60 32.60 5.54
C GLY A 405 -1.08 33.62 4.53
N TRP A 406 -2.05 34.44 4.92
CA TRP A 406 -2.13 35.90 4.71
C TRP A 406 -3.49 36.40 5.19
N ALA A 407 -3.70 36.36 6.50
CA ALA A 407 -4.76 37.09 7.16
C ALA A 407 -4.16 38.06 8.19
N HIS A 408 -3.27 38.95 7.77
CA HIS A 408 -3.00 40.23 8.46
C HIS A 408 -2.34 41.23 7.51
N GLY A 409 -3.18 41.88 6.71
CA GLY A 409 -2.87 43.19 6.12
C GLY A 409 -3.67 44.25 6.84
N SER A 410 -3.02 45.10 7.63
CA SER A 410 -3.50 46.45 7.90
C SER A 410 -2.33 47.42 7.84
N PRO A 411 -2.58 48.63 7.33
CA PRO A 411 -1.61 49.38 6.57
C PRO A 411 -0.82 50.35 7.45
N LEU A 412 0.43 50.61 7.07
CA LEU A 412 1.04 51.95 6.96
C LEU A 412 2.45 51.83 6.38
#